data_AF-A0AAW5ZNT5-F1
#
_entry.id   AF-A0AAW5ZNT5-F1
#
_cell.length_a   1.000
_cell.length_b   1.000
_cell.length_c   1.000
_cell.angle_alpha   90.00
_cell.angle_beta   90.00
_cell.angle_gamma   90.00
#
_symmetry.space_group_name_H-M   'P 1'
#
loop_
_entity.id
_entity.type
_entity.pdbx_description
1 polymer ?
#
loop_
_entity_poly.entity_id
_entity_poly.type
_entity_poly.pdbx_seq_one_letter_code
_entity_poly.pdbx_strand_id
1 'polypeptide(L)'
;MKPAWATFSRFLAGIAMSLLLGACDVGFVAVIGSTLTIGGTVTGLPANQSLVLLDNGRDALTVTANGSFVFAAMVPFNGGYAVTIATQPTSASCAVSNGSGIATTDVTSVAVTCQPVAGA
;
A
#
# COMPACT_ATOMS: atom_id res chain seq x y z
N MET A 1 0.62 -63.30 40.84
CA MET A 1 1.65 -62.71 41.72
C MET A 1 2.82 -62.24 40.85
N LYS A 2 2.99 -60.92 40.70
CA LYS A 2 4.20 -60.26 40.18
C LYS A 2 4.47 -59.03 41.07
N PRO A 3 5.71 -58.84 41.56
CA PRO A 3 5.96 -58.05 42.76
C PRO A 3 6.09 -56.55 42.52
N ALA A 4 5.77 -55.86 43.61
CA ALA A 4 5.89 -54.43 43.85
C ALA A 4 7.26 -53.86 43.48
N TRP A 5 7.28 -52.98 42.49
CA TRP A 5 8.30 -51.95 42.34
C TRP A 5 7.60 -50.58 42.26
N ALA A 6 6.59 -50.40 43.11
CA ALA A 6 6.12 -49.08 43.44
C ALA A 6 7.14 -48.42 44.36
N THR A 7 7.50 -47.18 44.02
CA THR A 7 8.06 -46.15 44.91
C THR A 7 9.55 -46.29 45.24
N PHE A 8 10.37 -45.43 44.63
CA PHE A 8 11.18 -44.41 45.31
C PHE A 8 12.18 -43.85 44.29
N SER A 9 12.00 -42.58 43.88
CA SER A 9 12.90 -41.52 44.35
C SER A 9 14.23 -41.60 43.58
N ARG A 10 14.49 -40.78 42.57
CA ARG A 10 14.76 -39.36 42.81
C ARG A 10 15.18 -38.61 41.53
N PHE A 11 14.83 -37.32 41.51
CA PHE A 11 15.51 -36.21 40.84
C PHE A 11 15.24 -35.94 39.34
N LEU A 12 14.25 -35.06 39.13
CA LEU A 12 14.34 -33.78 38.39
C LEU A 12 15.00 -33.78 37.00
N ALA A 13 14.18 -33.76 35.95
CA ALA A 13 14.24 -32.86 34.78
C ALA A 13 13.52 -33.50 33.58
N GLY A 14 12.19 -33.40 33.54
CA GLY A 14 11.41 -34.05 32.49
C GLY A 14 10.05 -33.40 32.27
N ILE A 15 10.04 -32.07 32.08
CA ILE A 15 8.88 -31.38 31.50
C ILE A 15 9.40 -30.51 30.36
N ALA A 16 9.67 -31.13 29.21
CA ALA A 16 9.75 -30.41 27.94
C ALA A 16 8.47 -30.75 27.17
N MET A 17 7.46 -29.93 27.46
CA MET A 17 6.25 -29.65 26.69
C MET A 17 6.43 -30.02 25.20
N SER A 18 6.05 -31.24 24.84
CA SER A 18 6.06 -31.73 23.47
C SER A 18 4.82 -31.22 22.75
N LEU A 19 4.86 -29.94 22.35
CA LEU A 19 4.02 -29.36 21.32
C LEU A 19 4.81 -29.38 20.01
N LEU A 20 4.65 -30.45 19.23
CA LEU A 20 5.01 -30.47 17.81
C LEU A 20 3.76 -30.22 16.95
N LEU A 21 2.98 -29.19 17.29
CA LEU A 21 2.31 -28.39 16.27
C LEU A 21 3.35 -27.35 15.80
N GLY A 22 4.34 -27.80 15.05
CA GLY A 22 5.33 -26.99 14.36
C GLY A 22 4.74 -26.36 13.10
N ALA A 23 3.68 -25.56 13.28
CA ALA A 23 3.17 -24.64 12.30
C ALA A 23 3.03 -23.27 12.98
N CYS A 24 4.16 -22.62 13.27
CA CYS A 24 4.20 -21.17 13.25
C CYS A 24 4.80 -20.79 11.90
N ASP A 25 3.89 -20.87 10.92
CA ASP A 25 3.90 -20.11 9.69
C ASP A 25 5.12 -20.30 8.81
N VAL A 26 4.87 -20.74 7.59
CA VAL A 26 5.73 -20.41 6.47
C VAL A 26 5.88 -18.89 6.43
N GLY A 27 6.87 -18.38 7.17
CA GLY A 27 7.57 -17.17 6.84
C GLY A 27 8.31 -17.45 5.55
N PHE A 28 7.54 -17.69 4.48
CA PHE A 28 7.83 -17.15 3.17
C PHE A 28 8.27 -15.73 3.50
N VAL A 29 9.60 -15.57 3.54
CA VAL A 29 10.29 -14.33 3.75
C VAL A 29 9.43 -13.32 3.05
N ALA A 30 8.82 -12.39 3.80
CA ALA A 30 8.16 -11.25 3.19
C ALA A 30 9.12 -10.85 2.08
N VAL A 31 8.72 -11.06 0.82
CA VAL A 31 9.49 -10.58 -0.32
C VAL A 31 9.80 -9.18 0.14
N ILE A 32 11.08 -8.90 0.40
CA ILE A 32 11.54 -7.57 0.81
C ILE A 32 11.47 -6.73 -0.47
N GLY A 33 10.26 -6.66 -1.03
CA GLY A 33 9.83 -5.72 -2.01
C GLY A 33 9.68 -4.46 -1.21
N SER A 34 10.69 -3.60 -1.33
CA SER A 34 10.58 -2.21 -0.94
C SER A 34 9.24 -1.69 -1.44
N THR A 35 8.40 -1.20 -0.53
CA THR A 35 7.19 -0.52 -0.94
C THR A 35 7.57 0.87 -1.44
N LEU A 36 7.01 1.26 -2.58
CA LEU A 36 7.33 2.48 -3.29
C LEU A 36 6.14 3.42 -3.21
N THR A 37 6.44 4.70 -3.10
CA THR A 37 5.42 5.75 -3.11
C THR A 37 5.04 6.11 -4.53
N ILE A 38 3.74 6.33 -4.75
CA ILE A 38 3.23 6.89 -6.00
C ILE A 38 2.81 8.32 -5.73
N GLY A 39 3.30 9.23 -6.55
CA GLY A 39 3.10 10.66 -6.37
C GLY A 39 3.40 11.41 -7.65
N GLY A 40 3.20 12.71 -7.57
CA GLY A 40 3.19 13.54 -8.75
C GLY A 40 2.97 15.01 -8.44
N THR A 41 2.63 15.75 -9.48
CA THR A 41 2.31 17.18 -9.38
C THR A 41 0.99 17.49 -10.06
N VAL A 42 0.19 18.34 -9.42
CA VAL A 42 -1.03 18.92 -9.98
C VAL A 42 -0.77 20.38 -10.36
N THR A 43 -1.17 20.74 -11.57
CA THR A 43 -1.03 22.10 -12.12
C THR A 43 -2.33 22.53 -12.80
N GLY A 44 -2.62 23.84 -12.77
CA GLY A 44 -3.79 24.43 -13.41
C GLY A 44 -5.14 24.17 -12.73
N LEU A 45 -5.16 23.59 -11.52
CA LEU A 45 -6.38 23.42 -10.73
C LEU A 45 -6.87 24.81 -10.27
N PRO A 46 -8.12 25.22 -10.60
CA PRO A 46 -8.64 26.50 -10.15
C PRO A 46 -8.83 26.55 -8.64
N ALA A 47 -8.76 27.76 -8.08
CA ALA A 47 -8.97 27.98 -6.65
C ALA A 47 -10.37 27.51 -6.21
N ASN A 48 -10.47 27.01 -4.97
CA ASN A 48 -11.71 26.51 -4.36
C ASN A 48 -12.33 25.30 -5.08
N GLN A 49 -11.54 24.56 -5.86
CA GLN A 49 -11.97 23.30 -6.44
C GLN A 49 -11.23 22.12 -5.84
N SER A 50 -11.81 20.93 -6.03
CA SER A 50 -11.19 19.68 -5.65
C SER A 50 -11.18 18.72 -6.83
N LEU A 51 -10.12 17.92 -6.87
CA LEU A 51 -9.92 16.81 -7.78
C LEU A 51 -9.74 15.57 -6.90
N VAL A 52 -10.41 14.46 -7.23
CA VAL A 52 -10.15 13.18 -6.56
C VAL A 52 -9.41 12.27 -7.52
N LEU A 53 -8.20 11.88 -7.12
CA LEU A 53 -7.37 10.92 -7.82
C LEU A 53 -7.55 9.54 -7.16
N LEU A 54 -7.44 8.48 -7.95
CA LEU A 54 -7.52 7.10 -7.51
C LEU A 54 -6.29 6.37 -8.02
N ASP A 55 -5.48 5.78 -7.13
CA ASP A 55 -4.49 4.79 -7.53
C ASP A 55 -5.09 3.38 -7.48
N ASN A 56 -4.85 2.61 -8.55
CA ASN A 56 -5.26 1.21 -8.69
C ASN A 56 -6.76 0.96 -8.39
N GLY A 57 -7.60 1.98 -8.61
CA GLY A 57 -9.04 1.90 -8.39
C GLY A 57 -9.48 1.92 -6.92
N ARG A 58 -8.57 2.11 -5.96
CA ARG A 58 -8.85 1.90 -4.52
C ARG A 58 -8.30 2.97 -3.59
N ASP A 59 -7.14 3.53 -3.87
CA ASP A 59 -6.54 4.55 -2.99
C ASP A 59 -6.96 5.94 -3.44
N ALA A 60 -7.92 6.52 -2.72
CA ALA A 60 -8.49 7.82 -3.05
C ALA A 60 -7.70 8.95 -2.41
N LEU A 61 -7.27 9.92 -3.22
CA LEU A 61 -6.57 11.12 -2.78
C LEU A 61 -7.31 12.37 -3.27
N THR A 62 -7.78 13.19 -2.33
CA THR A 62 -8.40 14.48 -2.63
C THR A 62 -7.33 15.56 -2.69
N VAL A 63 -7.23 16.22 -3.84
CA VAL A 63 -6.34 17.36 -4.08
C VAL A 63 -7.17 18.64 -4.20
N THR A 64 -6.86 19.64 -3.40
CA THR A 64 -7.59 20.92 -3.33
C THR A 64 -6.76 22.13 -3.79
N ALA A 65 -5.48 21.92 -4.10
CA ALA A 65 -4.57 22.96 -4.54
C ALA A 65 -3.53 22.40 -5.51
N ASN A 66 -2.92 23.28 -6.30
CA ASN A 66 -1.76 22.96 -7.11
C ASN A 66 -0.56 22.64 -6.23
N GLY A 67 0.29 21.70 -6.66
CA GLY A 67 1.47 21.28 -5.91
C GLY A 67 1.76 19.79 -6.06
N SER A 68 2.69 19.30 -5.25
CA SER A 68 3.00 17.88 -5.18
C SER A 68 1.92 17.11 -4.41
N PHE A 69 1.68 15.88 -4.82
CA PHE A 69 0.80 14.94 -4.13
C PHE A 69 1.47 13.57 -4.02
N VAL A 70 1.11 12.81 -3.00
CA VAL A 70 1.59 11.45 -2.77
C VAL A 70 0.43 10.63 -2.24
N PHE A 71 0.23 9.43 -2.80
CA PHE A 71 -0.76 8.46 -2.35
C PHE A 71 -0.35 7.84 -1.01
N ALA A 72 -1.34 7.51 -0.18
CA ALA A 72 -1.09 6.92 1.14
C ALA A 72 -0.80 5.42 1.02
N ALA A 73 -1.43 4.75 0.04
CA ALA A 73 -1.14 3.38 -0.28
C ALA A 73 0.21 3.28 -1.01
N MET A 74 1.11 2.49 -0.45
CA MET A 74 2.37 2.17 -1.11
C MET A 74 2.19 0.98 -2.05
N VAL A 75 2.87 1.01 -3.20
CA VAL A 75 2.86 -0.06 -4.19
C VAL A 75 4.10 -0.95 -3.97
N PRO A 76 3.99 -2.29 -3.97
CA PRO A 76 5.16 -3.15 -3.83
C PRO A 76 6.17 -2.92 -4.97
N PHE A 77 7.46 -3.12 -4.71
CA PHE A 77 8.48 -3.11 -5.77
C PHE A 77 8.09 -4.06 -6.91
N ASN A 78 8.23 -3.57 -8.14
CA ASN A 78 7.77 -4.22 -9.37
C ASN A 78 6.24 -4.41 -9.46
N GLY A 79 5.48 -3.72 -8.61
CA GLY A 79 4.03 -3.64 -8.66
C GLY A 79 3.55 -2.63 -9.70
N GLY A 80 2.36 -2.88 -10.25
CA GLY A 80 1.69 -1.95 -11.15
C GLY A 80 1.00 -0.81 -10.38
N TYR A 81 1.03 0.39 -10.95
CA TYR A 81 0.22 1.52 -10.50
C TYR A 81 -0.64 2.06 -11.64
N ALA A 82 -1.77 2.64 -11.28
CA ALA A 82 -2.75 3.17 -12.23
C ALA A 82 -3.51 4.33 -11.58
N VAL A 83 -2.95 5.52 -11.71
CA VAL A 83 -3.54 6.79 -11.31
C VAL A 83 -4.60 7.22 -12.32
N THR A 84 -5.82 7.34 -11.82
CA THR A 84 -7.00 7.75 -12.57
C THR A 84 -7.69 8.92 -11.86
N ILE A 85 -8.51 9.67 -12.58
CA ILE A 85 -9.33 10.72 -11.98
C ILE A 85 -10.69 10.09 -11.65
N ALA A 86 -11.02 10.06 -10.36
CA ALA A 86 -12.31 9.58 -9.88
C ALA A 86 -13.38 10.67 -9.96
N THR A 87 -13.01 11.91 -9.59
CA THR A 87 -13.92 13.07 -9.60
C THR A 87 -13.22 14.25 -10.22
N GLN A 88 -13.75 14.74 -11.35
CA GLN A 88 -13.28 15.99 -11.97
C GLN A 88 -13.79 17.22 -11.18
N PRO A 89 -13.03 18.33 -11.19
CA PRO A 89 -13.53 19.63 -10.76
C PRO A 89 -14.72 20.09 -11.62
N THR A 90 -15.57 20.97 -11.08
CA THR A 90 -16.78 21.45 -11.75
C THR A 90 -16.50 22.47 -12.84
N SER A 91 -15.46 23.29 -12.68
CA SER A 91 -15.07 24.35 -13.63
C SER A 91 -13.72 24.12 -14.31
N ALA A 92 -13.20 22.89 -14.25
CA ALA A 92 -12.00 22.50 -14.99
C ALA A 92 -12.04 21.04 -15.45
N SER A 93 -11.26 20.73 -16.48
CA SER A 93 -11.00 19.37 -16.93
C SER A 93 -9.54 19.04 -16.68
N CYS A 94 -9.28 18.02 -15.86
CA CYS A 94 -7.94 17.52 -15.59
C CYS A 94 -7.62 16.29 -16.42
N ALA A 95 -6.35 16.16 -16.80
CA ALA A 95 -5.81 14.99 -17.48
C ALA A 95 -4.57 14.48 -16.73
N VAL A 96 -4.41 13.16 -16.65
CA VAL A 96 -3.26 12.50 -16.04
C VAL A 96 -2.30 12.05 -17.14
N SER A 97 -1.04 12.41 -16.99
CA SER A 97 0.09 11.94 -17.79
C SER A 97 1.04 11.14 -16.92
N ASN A 98 1.65 10.09 -17.48
CA ASN A 98 2.43 9.10 -16.72
C ASN A 98 1.63 8.46 -15.57
N GLY A 99 0.31 8.33 -15.75
CA GLY A 99 -0.58 7.80 -14.70
C GLY A 99 -0.47 6.30 -14.48
N SER A 100 0.23 5.56 -15.33
CA SER A 100 0.32 4.11 -15.21
C SER A 100 1.72 3.61 -15.50
N GLY A 101 2.13 2.55 -14.81
CA GLY A 101 3.41 1.90 -15.05
C GLY A 101 3.73 0.84 -14.01
N ILE A 102 5.00 0.43 -14.00
CA ILE A 102 5.55 -0.45 -12.97
C ILE A 102 6.42 0.39 -12.04
N ALA A 103 6.18 0.30 -10.74
CA ALA A 103 6.97 0.98 -9.74
C ALA A 103 8.27 0.19 -9.49
N THR A 104 9.40 0.72 -9.96
CA THR A 104 10.75 0.19 -9.66
C THR A 104 11.53 1.12 -8.72
N THR A 105 11.05 2.34 -8.54
CA THR A 105 11.51 3.36 -7.60
C THR A 105 10.30 4.19 -7.15
N ASP A 106 10.46 5.07 -6.16
CA ASP A 106 9.45 6.07 -5.82
C ASP A 106 9.05 6.87 -7.07
N VAL A 107 7.77 6.76 -7.44
CA VAL A 107 7.22 7.40 -8.62
C VAL A 107 6.78 8.80 -8.23
N THR A 108 7.46 9.82 -8.74
CA THR A 108 7.09 11.23 -8.55
C THR A 108 6.78 11.93 -9.88
N SER A 109 6.75 11.16 -10.98
CA SER A 109 6.62 11.64 -12.36
C SER A 109 5.18 11.75 -12.85
N VAL A 110 4.18 11.38 -12.03
CA VAL A 110 2.78 11.52 -12.40
C VAL A 110 2.46 13.02 -12.54
N ALA A 111 2.01 13.43 -13.71
CA ALA A 111 1.66 14.81 -13.98
C ALA A 111 0.17 14.94 -14.18
N VAL A 112 -0.48 15.80 -13.42
CA VAL A 112 -1.90 16.11 -13.54
C VAL A 112 -2.02 17.55 -14.00
N THR A 113 -2.56 17.74 -15.20
CA THR A 113 -2.75 19.07 -15.78
C THR A 113 -4.23 19.35 -15.91
N CYS A 114 -4.68 20.39 -15.24
CA CYS A 114 -6.05 20.88 -15.28
C CYS A 114 -6.14 22.11 -16.16
N GLN A 115 -7.19 22.18 -16.98
CA GLN A 115 -7.52 23.33 -17.79
C GLN A 115 -8.93 23.81 -17.43
N PRO A 116 -9.14 25.12 -17.23
CA PRO A 116 -10.48 25.66 -17.07
C PRO A 116 -11.35 25.30 -18.28
N VAL A 117 -12.57 24.83 -18.03
CA VAL A 117 -13.55 24.64 -19.11
C VAL A 117 -14.18 25.99 -19.40
N ALA A 118 -14.04 26.48 -20.65
CA ALA A 118 -14.62 27.76 -21.03
C ALA A 118 -16.15 27.67 -20.93
N GLY A 119 -16.73 28.35 -19.94
CA GLY A 119 -18.16 28.34 -19.66
C GLY A 119 -18.55 28.16 -18.19
N ALA A 120 -17.58 28.12 -17.28
CA ALA A 120 -17.80 28.09 -15.84
C ALA A 120 -17.49 29.42 -15.15
#